data_AF-A0A4Q3Z1J5-F1
#
_entry.id   AF-A0A4Q3Z1J5-F1
#
_cell.length_a   1.000
_cell.length_b   1.000
_cell.length_c   1.000
_cell.angle_alpha   90.00
_cell.angle_beta   90.00
_cell.angle_gamma   90.00
#
_symmetry.space_group_name_H-M   'P 1'
#
loop_
_entity.id
_entity.type
_entity.pdbx_description
1 polymer ?
#
loop_
_entity_poly.entity_id
_entity_poly.type
_entity_poly.pdbx_seq_one_letter_code
_entity_poly.pdbx_strand_id
1 'polypeptide(L)' 'GSEYPAVVIPVMTQHYAMLQRNLLYTGITRGKRLVVLVGQRKAVAIAVKNVSGRRRWSKLHEWLADGGAT' A
#
# COMPACT_ATOMS: atom_id res chain seq x y z
N GLY A 1 -0.91 9.04 -11.57
CA GLY A 1 -1.65 7.86 -11.10
C GLY A 1 -3.12 8.13 -11.27
N SER A 2 -3.83 7.26 -11.98
CA SER A 2 -5.23 7.48 -12.33
C SER A 2 -6.14 7.53 -11.10
N GLU A 3 -7.25 8.23 -11.18
CA GLU A 3 -8.26 8.30 -10.13
C GLU A 3 -9.65 8.21 -10.76
N TYR A 4 -10.59 7.63 -10.03
CA TYR A 4 -11.91 7.30 -10.56
C TYR A 4 -13.02 7.76 -9.60
N PRO A 5 -14.20 8.16 -10.11
CA PRO A 5 -15.32 8.55 -9.25
C PRO A 5 -15.70 7.49 -8.21
N ALA A 6 -15.69 6.21 -8.61
CA ALA A 6 -15.93 5.07 -7.74
C ALA A 6 -14.91 3.95 -8.02
N VAL A 7 -14.50 3.24 -6.98
CA VAL A 7 -13.60 2.06 -7.09
C VAL A 7 -14.13 0.90 -6.24
N VAL A 8 -13.95 -0.32 -6.75
CA VAL A 8 -14.27 -1.57 -6.05
C VAL A 8 -12.97 -2.34 -5.85
N ILE A 9 -12.65 -2.72 -4.61
CA ILE A 9 -11.39 -3.36 -4.25
C ILE A 9 -11.68 -4.73 -3.61
N PRO A 10 -11.34 -5.84 -4.27
CA PRO A 10 -11.43 -7.15 -3.66
C PRO A 10 -10.31 -7.33 -2.61
N VAL A 11 -10.68 -7.68 -1.38
CA VAL A 11 -9.73 -7.89 -0.27
C VAL A 11 -9.95 -9.28 0.34
N MET A 12 -9.16 -10.25 -0.12
CA MET A 12 -9.28 -11.67 0.24
C MET A 12 -7.95 -12.23 0.73
N THR A 13 -7.99 -13.22 1.62
CA THR A 13 -6.78 -13.89 2.14
C THR A 13 -6.01 -14.66 1.08
N GLN A 14 -6.63 -15.01 -0.06
CA GLN A 14 -5.96 -15.63 -1.20
C GLN A 14 -4.86 -14.73 -1.80
N HIS A 15 -4.95 -13.40 -1.63
CA HIS A 15 -3.94 -12.45 -2.07
C HIS A 15 -2.94 -12.09 -0.95
N TYR A 16 -2.64 -13.04 -0.06
CA TYR A 16 -1.88 -12.80 1.18
C TYR A 16 -0.60 -11.97 0.98
N ALA A 17 0.21 -12.28 -0.04
CA ALA A 17 1.46 -11.57 -0.34
C ALA A 17 1.27 -10.08 -0.66
N MET A 18 0.08 -9.70 -1.16
CA MET A 18 -0.28 -8.34 -1.54
C MET A 18 -1.05 -7.61 -0.42
N LEU A 19 -1.39 -8.27 0.68
CA LEU A 19 -2.04 -7.64 1.84
C LEU A 19 -1.04 -6.78 2.60
N GLN A 20 -0.79 -5.57 2.09
CA GLN A 20 0.13 -4.57 2.62
C GLN A 20 -0.58 -3.23 2.78
N ARG A 21 -0.20 -2.45 3.81
CA ARG A 21 -0.87 -1.18 4.14
C ARG A 21 -0.74 -0.16 3.02
N ASN A 22 0.43 -0.07 2.40
CA ASN A 22 0.69 0.84 1.28
C ASN A 22 -0.17 0.50 0.05
N LEU A 23 -0.37 -0.79 -0.25
CA LEU A 23 -1.17 -1.19 -1.40
C LEU A 23 -2.66 -0.90 -1.16
N LEU A 24 -3.16 -1.24 0.03
CA LEU A 24 -4.54 -0.93 0.42
C LEU A 24 -4.79 0.58 0.43
N TYR A 25 -3.88 1.36 1.01
CA TYR A 25 -3.95 2.83 1.02
C TYR A 25 -3.98 3.40 -0.40
N THR A 26 -3.10 2.92 -1.27
CA THR A 26 -3.08 3.36 -2.67
C THR A 26 -4.42 3.07 -3.33
N GLY A 27 -4.96 1.86 -3.21
CA GLY A 27 -6.27 1.50 -3.75
C GLY A 27 -7.39 2.42 -3.25
N ILE A 28 -7.42 2.71 -1.95
CA ILE A 28 -8.42 3.62 -1.34
C ILE A 28 -8.31 5.02 -1.94
N THR A 29 -7.10 5.56 -2.07
CA THR A 29 -6.88 6.91 -2.63
C THR A 29 -7.19 7.02 -4.14
N ARG A 30 -7.43 5.90 -4.83
CA ARG A 30 -7.87 5.92 -6.23
C ARG A 30 -9.36 6.28 -6.39
N GLY A 31 -10.17 6.17 -5.33
CA GLY A 31 -11.59 6.52 -5.34
C GLY A 31 -11.85 7.95 -4.88
N LYS A 32 -12.49 8.77 -5.72
CA LYS A 32 -12.78 10.18 -5.42
C LYS A 32 -14.06 10.39 -4.61
N ARG A 33 -15.09 9.57 -4.85
CA ARG A 33 -16.42 9.74 -4.23
C ARG A 33 -16.89 8.49 -3.50
N LEU A 34 -16.57 7.31 -4.01
CA LEU A 34 -16.98 6.03 -3.41
C LEU A 34 -15.86 4.99 -3.49
N VAL A 35 -15.65 4.30 -2.39
CA VAL A 35 -14.74 3.14 -2.29
C VAL A 35 -15.53 2.00 -1.69
N VAL A 36 -15.60 0.87 -2.39
CA VAL A 36 -16.25 -0.35 -1.90
C VAL A 36 -15.19 -1.44 -1.72
N LEU A 37 -15.01 -1.90 -0.48
CA LEU A 37 -14.15 -3.05 -0.18
C LEU A 37 -15.01 -4.32 -0.16
N VAL A 38 -14.70 -5.28 -1.03
CA VAL A 38 -15.42 -6.55 -1.11
C VAL A 38 -14.52 -7.67 -0.62
N GLY A 39 -14.89 -8.32 0.48
CA GLY A 39 -14.17 -9.50 0.97
C GLY A 39 -14.19 -9.63 2.48
N GLN A 40 -13.07 -10.06 3.04
CA GLN A 40 -13.01 -10.57 4.41
C GLN A 40 -12.41 -9.55 5.37
N ARG A 41 -13.07 -9.35 6.54
CA ARG A 41 -12.55 -8.51 7.63
C ARG A 41 -11.12 -8.90 8.04
N LYS A 42 -10.82 -10.20 8.06
CA LYS A 42 -9.48 -10.72 8.37
C LYS A 42 -8.43 -10.25 7.36
N ALA A 43 -8.74 -10.26 6.06
CA ALA A 43 -7.81 -9.81 5.02
C ALA A 43 -7.52 -8.31 5.12
N VAL A 44 -8.54 -7.49 5.43
CA VAL A 44 -8.37 -6.05 5.71
C VAL A 44 -7.48 -5.86 6.94
N ALA A 45 -7.73 -6.59 8.03
CA ALA A 45 -6.93 -6.50 9.25
C ALA A 45 -5.45 -6.87 9.02
N ILE A 46 -5.18 -7.91 8.22
CA ILE A 46 -3.82 -8.30 7.83
C ILE A 46 -3.16 -7.15 7.05
N ALA A 47 -3.85 -6.62 6.03
CA ALA A 47 -3.31 -5.55 5.20
C ALA A 47 -2.99 -4.28 5.99
N VAL A 48 -3.88 -3.86 6.90
CA VAL A 48 -3.67 -2.66 7.73
C VAL A 48 -2.52 -2.84 8.74
N LYS A 49 -2.38 -4.03 9.34
CA LYS A 49 -1.30 -4.34 10.30
C LYS A 49 0.06 -4.50 9.62
N ASN A 50 0.10 -4.82 8.34
CA ASN A 50 1.33 -4.98 7.57
C ASN A 50 1.90 -3.61 7.14
N VAL A 51 2.48 -2.89 8.12
CA VAL A 51 3.05 -1.54 7.97
C VAL A 51 4.43 -1.57 7.32
N SER A 52 5.19 -2.62 7.58
CA SER A 52 6.52 -2.81 7.00
C SER A 52 6.38 -3.41 5.61
N GLY A 53 6.21 -2.54 4.61
CA GLY A 53 6.58 -2.90 3.24
C GLY A 53 7.98 -3.51 3.26
N ARG A 54 8.22 -4.53 2.41
CA ARG A 54 9.49 -5.27 2.36
C ARG A 54 10.67 -4.29 2.42
N ARG A 55 11.57 -4.45 3.40
CA ARG A 55 12.74 -3.57 3.58
C ARG A 55 13.45 -3.44 2.24
N ARG A 56 13.53 -2.21 1.72
CA ARG A 56 14.21 -1.93 0.46
C ARG A 56 15.69 -1.73 0.75
N TRP A 57 16.50 -2.69 0.33
CA TRP A 57 17.96 -2.56 0.37
C TRP A 57 18.40 -1.61 -0.75
N SER A 58 18.85 -0.41 -0.37
CA SER A 58 19.30 0.63 -1.28
C SER A 58 20.33 1.51 -0.59
N LYS A 59 21.46 1.77 -1.27
CA LYS A 59 22.52 2.70 -0.81
C LYS A 59 22.20 4.18 -1.04
N LEU A 60 21.04 4.49 -1.63
CA LEU A 60 20.69 5.88 -1.98
C LEU A 60 20.69 6.79 -0.75
N HIS A 61 20.26 6.29 0.40
CA HIS A 61 20.26 7.07 1.64
C HIS A 61 21.68 7.41 2.12
N GLU A 62 22.61 6.44 2.04
CA GLU A 62 24.03 6.63 2.39
C GLU A 62 24.67 7.67 1.45
N TRP A 63 24.45 7.53 0.13
CA TRP A 63 25.01 8.46 -0.86
C TRP A 63 24.54 9.91 -0.69
N LEU A 64 23.27 10.12 -0.33
CA LEU A 64 22.74 11.46 -0.08
C LEU A 64 23.23 12.05 1.25
N ALA A 65 23.52 11.21 2.24
CA ALA A 65 24.07 11.65 3.53
C ALA A 65 25.55 12.04 3.40
N ASP A 66 26.34 11.29 2.63
CA ASP A 66 27.76 11.54 2.43
C ASP A 66 28.02 12.67 1.40
N GLY A 67 27.17 12.79 0.38
CA GLY A 67 27.29 13.82 -0.67
C GLY A 67 26.88 15.24 -0.25
N GLY A 68 26.36 15.42 0.97
CA GLY A 68 26.06 16.74 1.57
C GLY A 68 27.20 17.33 2.41
N ALA A 69 28.35 16.65 2.49
CA ALA A 69 29.51 17.04 3.30
C ALA A 69 30.65 17.71 2.49
N THR A 70 30.36 18.22 1.28
CA THR A 70 31.29 19.04 0.49
C THR A 70 30.74 20.43 0.25
#